data_AF-D5GL31-F1
#
_entry.id   AF-D5GL31-F1
#
_cell.length_a   1.000
_cell.length_b   1.000
_cell.length_c   1.000
_cell.angle_alpha   90.00
_cell.angle_beta   90.00
_cell.angle_gamma   90.00
#
_symmetry.space_group_name_H-M   'P 1'
#
loop_
_entity.id
_entity.type
_entity.pdbx_description
1 polymer ?
#
loop_
_entity_poly.entity_id
_entity_poly.type
_entity_poly.pdbx_seq_one_letter_code
_entity_poly.pdbx_strand_id
1 'polypeptide(L)'
;MIRLKRNHEKLLNEPSFVEIGNEKIRLLPNTRKLGFLHAREITKVINAMNNPNEIDNILPFLLGLRQARVSLGEGHKQKIIRVCNLMGRVDLIIWIVQNVKKYNFYLTKPIARECMRSTLVEQAVPDKEFSTRAVRHANLFMKIFVNTAIKVDPAERLKRDPVVVGTALGVFADNYLRYNDEVDFLGETEKLCRLLKDQCWDRVEWEPPVPTKHRSPIMNRKQHARDLLGAVVDYTPVLEGLLGAKNILVGISDLYPWLSEQSERLAERVAGWKQHLASEKNILSDSPRLSIGNYRAAGELIQQREKKAGEFKEASEEGADEEAVEGEGEAVDDGLTEAQRRELEELERSM
;
A
#
# COMPACT_ATOMS: atom_id res chain seq x y z
N MET A 1 -16.46 6.19 33.61
CA MET A 1 -16.18 6.94 34.86
C MET A 1 -15.62 8.33 34.59
N ILE A 2 -14.44 8.46 33.97
CA ILE A 2 -13.74 9.75 33.76
C ILE A 2 -14.46 10.84 32.95
N ARG A 3 -15.51 10.48 32.20
CA ARG A 3 -16.26 11.40 31.33
C ARG A 3 -17.55 11.94 31.92
N LEU A 4 -18.07 11.31 32.97
CA LEU A 4 -19.33 11.73 33.57
C LEU A 4 -19.04 12.92 34.47
N LYS A 5 -19.60 14.10 34.16
CA LYS A 5 -19.40 15.33 34.97
C LYS A 5 -19.66 15.09 36.46
N ARG A 6 -20.71 14.33 36.78
CA ARG A 6 -21.07 13.92 38.15
C ARG A 6 -19.98 13.13 38.90
N ASN A 7 -18.98 12.59 38.20
CA ASN A 7 -17.89 11.83 38.78
C ASN A 7 -16.55 12.60 38.76
N HIS A 8 -16.52 13.82 38.21
CA HIS A 8 -15.27 14.59 38.06
C HIS A 8 -14.71 15.02 39.42
N GLU A 9 -15.55 15.54 40.32
CA GLU A 9 -15.14 15.85 41.69
C GLU A 9 -14.66 14.62 42.45
N LYS A 10 -15.35 13.47 42.27
CA LYS A 10 -14.93 12.19 42.86
C LYS A 10 -13.55 11.76 42.38
N LEU A 11 -13.22 11.90 41.10
CA LEU A 11 -11.89 11.53 40.57
C LEU A 11 -10.77 12.47 41.02
N LEU A 12 -11.09 13.71 41.37
CA LEU A 12 -10.12 14.66 41.91
C LEU A 12 -9.81 14.37 43.38
N ASN A 13 -10.83 14.01 44.16
CA ASN A 13 -10.72 13.74 45.60
C ASN A 13 -10.29 12.30 45.91
N GLU A 14 -10.77 11.33 45.13
CA GLU A 14 -10.49 9.90 45.24
C GLU A 14 -9.86 9.41 43.91
N PRO A 15 -8.52 9.53 43.75
CA PRO A 15 -7.87 9.20 42.51
C PRO A 15 -7.98 7.71 42.17
N SER A 16 -8.53 7.42 41.00
CA SER A 16 -8.50 6.08 40.41
C SER A 16 -7.22 5.90 39.60
N PHE A 17 -6.62 4.71 39.67
CA PHE A 17 -5.40 4.39 38.94
C PHE A 17 -5.63 3.21 38.00
N VAL A 18 -4.89 3.20 36.89
CA VAL A 18 -4.77 2.06 35.99
C VAL A 18 -3.29 1.74 35.85
N GLU A 19 -2.95 0.45 35.89
CA GLU A 19 -1.59 -0.01 35.69
C GLU A 19 -1.33 -0.23 34.20
N ILE A 20 -0.30 0.42 33.66
CA ILE A 20 0.16 0.27 32.28
C ILE A 20 1.66 0.05 32.31
N GLY A 21 2.14 -1.12 31.88
CA GLY A 21 3.58 -1.42 31.83
C GLY A 21 4.28 -1.27 33.18
N ASN A 22 3.64 -1.73 34.26
CA ASN A 22 4.09 -1.60 35.66
C ASN A 22 4.10 -0.16 36.21
N GLU A 23 3.56 0.82 35.47
CA GLU A 23 3.35 2.18 35.97
C GLU A 23 1.90 2.42 36.38
N LYS A 24 1.68 2.98 37.57
CA LYS A 24 0.35 3.39 38.03
C LYS A 24 0.00 4.78 37.49
N ILE A 25 -0.86 4.81 36.47
CA ILE A 25 -1.33 6.04 35.85
C ILE A 25 -2.61 6.52 36.54
N ARG A 26 -2.58 7.75 37.06
CA ARG A 26 -3.76 8.40 37.64
C ARG A 26 -4.75 8.78 36.53
N LEU A 27 -5.99 8.34 36.67
CA LEU A 27 -7.09 8.76 35.81
C LEU A 27 -7.56 10.17 36.19
N LEU A 28 -7.55 11.09 35.22
CA LEU A 28 -8.06 12.45 35.39
C LEU A 28 -9.44 12.62 34.74
N PRO A 29 -10.27 13.57 35.23
CA PRO A 29 -11.49 13.99 34.55
C PRO A 29 -11.22 14.34 33.09
N ASN A 30 -12.05 13.82 32.18
CA ASN A 30 -11.94 14.06 30.75
C ASN A 30 -13.27 14.54 30.19
N THR A 31 -13.28 15.71 29.57
CA THR A 31 -14.48 16.31 28.95
C THR A 31 -14.67 15.93 27.48
N ARG A 32 -13.67 15.29 26.84
CA ARG A 32 -13.77 14.85 25.44
C ARG A 32 -14.78 13.70 25.29
N LYS A 33 -15.59 13.77 24.23
CA LYS A 33 -16.51 12.67 23.84
C LYS A 33 -15.72 11.41 23.48
N LEU A 34 -16.29 10.23 23.77
CA LEU A 34 -15.72 8.93 23.38
C LEU A 34 -15.63 8.83 21.85
N GLY A 35 -14.55 8.23 21.33
CA GLY A 35 -14.37 8.01 19.89
C GLY A 35 -14.07 9.28 19.10
N PHE A 36 -13.81 10.42 19.76
CA PHE A 36 -13.61 11.69 19.08
C PHE A 36 -12.14 12.15 19.14
N LEU A 37 -11.42 11.88 18.06
CA LEU A 37 -10.17 12.53 17.67
C LEU A 37 -10.44 13.28 16.36
N HIS A 38 -10.02 14.54 16.27
CA HIS A 38 -10.21 15.29 15.03
C HIS A 38 -9.32 14.72 13.92
N ALA A 39 -9.82 14.72 12.68
CA ALA A 39 -9.05 14.28 11.51
C ALA A 39 -7.68 14.99 11.39
N ARG A 40 -7.63 16.28 11.77
CA ARG A 40 -6.38 17.05 11.82
C ARG A 40 -5.40 16.52 12.87
N GLU A 41 -5.87 16.06 14.03
CA GLU A 41 -5.01 15.46 15.07
C GLU A 41 -4.42 14.13 14.57
N ILE A 42 -5.26 13.27 13.96
CA ILE A 42 -4.81 12.00 13.36
C ILE A 42 -3.74 12.26 12.29
N THR A 43 -4.00 13.21 11.40
CA THR A 43 -3.04 13.58 10.35
C THR A 43 -1.73 14.11 10.92
N LYS A 44 -1.77 14.88 12.02
CA LYS A 44 -0.56 15.35 12.71
C LYS A 44 0.26 14.21 13.29
N VAL A 45 -0.39 13.23 13.91
CA VAL A 45 0.30 12.04 14.45
C VAL A 45 0.95 11.23 13.34
N ILE A 46 0.24 10.98 12.24
CA ILE A 46 0.81 10.26 11.09
C ILE A 46 2.01 11.02 10.49
N ASN A 47 1.92 12.36 10.39
CA ASN A 47 3.02 13.20 9.91
C ASN A 47 4.22 13.23 10.87
N ALA A 48 3.99 13.02 12.16
CA ALA A 48 5.04 13.03 13.16
C ALA A 48 5.88 11.75 13.10
N MET A 49 5.35 10.63 12.58
CA MET A 49 6.09 9.39 12.34
C MET A 49 6.93 9.51 11.05
N ASN A 50 8.00 10.30 11.11
CA ASN A 50 8.74 10.73 9.91
C ASN A 50 10.12 10.07 9.74
N ASN A 51 10.46 9.13 10.60
CA ASN A 51 11.67 8.31 10.49
C ASN A 51 11.37 6.81 10.67
N PRO A 52 12.30 5.92 10.26
CA PRO A 52 12.09 4.48 10.27
C PRO A 52 11.79 3.84 11.64
N ASN A 53 12.23 4.46 12.75
CA ASN A 53 11.99 3.94 14.10
C ASN A 53 10.63 4.40 14.64
N GLU A 54 10.22 5.62 14.31
CA GLU A 54 8.92 6.13 14.76
C GLU A 54 7.76 5.44 14.06
N ILE A 55 7.94 5.06 12.78
CA ILE A 55 6.91 4.41 12.00
C ILE A 55 6.55 3.01 12.53
N ASP A 56 7.43 2.36 13.32
CA ASP A 56 7.09 1.12 14.05
C ASP A 56 5.89 1.29 15.00
N ASN A 57 5.68 2.51 15.50
CA ASN A 57 4.54 2.83 16.35
C ASN A 57 3.21 2.84 15.60
N ILE A 58 3.19 2.64 14.28
CA ILE A 58 1.95 2.64 13.51
C ILE A 58 1.03 1.49 13.92
N LEU A 59 1.56 0.30 14.23
CA LEU A 59 0.72 -0.85 14.62
C LEU A 59 0.09 -0.64 16.00
N PRO A 60 0.83 -0.25 17.06
CA PRO A 60 0.24 0.17 18.33
C PRO A 60 -0.76 1.32 18.17
N PHE A 61 -0.46 2.31 17.32
CA PHE A 61 -1.35 3.43 17.06
C PHE A 61 -2.69 2.98 16.46
N LEU A 62 -2.66 2.11 15.44
CA LEU A 62 -3.87 1.54 14.83
C LEU A 62 -4.70 0.73 15.84
N LEU A 63 -4.04 -0.06 16.71
CA LEU A 63 -4.73 -0.77 17.79
C LEU A 63 -5.39 0.19 18.77
N GLY A 64 -4.68 1.23 19.20
CA GLY A 64 -5.19 2.25 20.10
C GLY A 64 -6.41 2.95 19.52
N LEU A 65 -6.38 3.32 18.23
CA LEU A 65 -7.54 3.91 17.55
C LEU A 65 -8.74 2.96 17.51
N ARG A 66 -8.53 1.68 17.19
CA ARG A 66 -9.60 0.67 17.19
C ARG A 66 -10.20 0.49 18.58
N GLN A 67 -9.36 0.32 19.60
CA GLN A 67 -9.80 0.16 21.00
C GLN A 67 -10.57 1.40 21.49
N ALA A 68 -10.14 2.60 21.09
CA ALA A 68 -10.81 3.86 21.37
C ALA A 68 -12.09 4.09 20.54
N ARG A 69 -12.42 3.19 19.60
CA ARG A 69 -13.52 3.30 18.63
C ARG A 69 -13.43 4.57 17.78
N VAL A 70 -12.22 4.98 17.43
CA VAL A 70 -11.95 6.10 16.53
C VAL A 70 -11.82 5.55 15.12
N SER A 71 -12.68 6.02 14.21
CA SER A 71 -12.66 5.58 12.82
C SER A 71 -11.62 6.34 12.00
N LEU A 72 -10.88 5.60 11.16
CA LEU A 72 -10.01 6.18 10.14
C LEU A 72 -10.79 6.34 8.84
N GLY A 73 -10.87 7.58 8.34
CA GLY A 73 -11.32 7.84 6.97
C GLY A 73 -10.35 7.27 5.94
N GLU A 74 -10.83 7.05 4.72
CA GLU A 74 -10.05 6.49 3.60
C GLU A 74 -8.74 7.23 3.38
N GLY A 75 -8.77 8.57 3.33
CA GLY A 75 -7.58 9.39 3.15
C GLY A 75 -6.52 9.21 4.25
N HIS A 76 -6.91 8.89 5.49
CA HIS A 76 -5.95 8.56 6.54
C HIS A 76 -5.33 7.19 6.31
N LYS A 77 -6.14 6.18 5.95
CA LYS A 77 -5.65 4.82 5.67
C LYS A 77 -4.66 4.83 4.51
N GLN A 78 -5.02 5.47 3.39
CA GLN A 78 -4.11 5.61 2.25
C GLN A 78 -2.81 6.32 2.65
N LYS A 79 -2.90 7.38 3.46
CA LYS A 79 -1.72 8.09 3.96
C LYS A 79 -0.83 7.23 4.83
N ILE A 80 -1.40 6.36 5.67
CA ILE A 80 -0.63 5.43 6.52
C ILE A 80 0.19 4.48 5.66
N ILE A 81 -0.42 3.84 4.66
CA ILE A 81 0.30 2.95 3.74
C ILE A 81 1.40 3.73 2.99
N ARG A 82 1.09 4.94 2.53
CA ARG A 82 2.07 5.80 1.86
C ARG A 82 3.28 6.13 2.74
N VAL A 83 3.07 6.50 4.00
CA VAL A 83 4.18 6.82 4.90
C VAL A 83 5.02 5.55 5.16
N CYS A 84 4.39 4.39 5.33
CA CYS A 84 5.12 3.12 5.45
C CYS A 84 5.98 2.85 4.21
N ASN A 85 5.42 3.02 3.01
CA ASN A 85 6.16 2.91 1.74
C ASN A 85 7.36 3.85 1.69
N LEU A 86 7.16 5.13 1.98
CA LEU A 86 8.21 6.15 1.93
C LEU A 86 9.30 5.97 2.98
N MET A 87 9.03 5.21 4.05
CA MET A 87 10.00 4.82 5.07
C MET A 87 10.62 3.44 4.82
N GLY A 88 10.34 2.80 3.67
CA GLY A 88 10.86 1.46 3.36
C GLY A 88 10.27 0.35 4.25
N ARG A 89 9.11 0.57 4.87
CA ARG A 89 8.46 -0.36 5.80
C ARG A 89 7.35 -1.17 5.14
N VAL A 90 7.74 -1.93 4.12
CA VAL A 90 6.85 -2.85 3.40
C VAL A 90 6.31 -3.95 4.32
N ASP A 91 7.12 -4.39 5.28
CA ASP A 91 6.74 -5.36 6.32
C ASP A 91 5.49 -4.92 7.11
N LEU A 92 5.41 -3.65 7.50
CA LEU A 92 4.27 -3.10 8.22
C LEU A 92 3.00 -3.09 7.36
N ILE A 93 3.14 -2.83 6.06
CA ILE A 93 2.01 -2.83 5.11
C ILE A 93 1.43 -4.23 4.98
N ILE A 94 2.29 -5.23 4.78
CA ILE A 94 1.89 -6.63 4.70
C ILE A 94 1.15 -7.02 5.97
N TRP A 95 1.71 -6.68 7.13
CA TRP A 95 1.09 -6.97 8.42
C TRP A 95 -0.29 -6.32 8.56
N ILE A 96 -0.44 -5.04 8.20
CA ILE A 96 -1.73 -4.32 8.24
C ILE A 96 -2.75 -5.01 7.32
N VAL A 97 -2.35 -5.38 6.11
CA VAL A 97 -3.21 -5.95 5.07
C VAL A 97 -3.63 -7.38 5.39
N GLN A 98 -2.76 -8.20 5.98
CA GLN A 98 -3.14 -9.53 6.47
C GLN A 98 -4.08 -9.45 7.68
N ASN A 99 -4.00 -8.36 8.45
CA ASN A 99 -4.72 -8.18 9.70
C ASN A 99 -5.76 -7.05 9.64
N VAL A 100 -6.41 -6.81 8.49
CA VAL A 100 -7.34 -5.67 8.33
C VAL A 100 -8.44 -5.62 9.40
N LYS A 101 -8.98 -6.78 9.83
CA LYS A 101 -9.99 -6.86 10.90
C LYS A 101 -9.40 -6.41 12.25
N LYS A 102 -8.15 -6.78 12.54
CA LYS A 102 -7.44 -6.41 13.76
C LYS A 102 -7.24 -4.90 13.89
N TYR A 103 -7.07 -4.21 12.77
CA TYR A 103 -6.79 -2.78 12.72
C TYR A 103 -7.97 -1.91 12.25
N ASN A 104 -9.13 -2.51 11.97
CA ASN A 104 -10.27 -1.84 11.31
C ASN A 104 -9.85 -1.14 9.98
N PHE A 105 -8.95 -1.80 9.25
CA PHE A 105 -8.24 -1.27 8.08
C PHE A 105 -8.77 -1.89 6.78
N TYR A 106 -10.09 -1.93 6.62
CA TYR A 106 -10.69 -2.42 5.37
C TYR A 106 -10.22 -1.60 4.16
N LEU A 107 -10.00 -2.31 3.06
CA LEU A 107 -9.39 -1.80 1.83
C LEU A 107 -10.44 -1.22 0.88
N THR A 108 -10.00 -0.19 0.16
CA THR A 108 -10.67 0.39 -1.01
C THR A 108 -9.67 0.40 -2.17
N LYS A 109 -10.11 0.66 -3.41
CA LYS A 109 -9.21 0.78 -4.57
C LYS A 109 -8.02 1.73 -4.35
N PRO A 110 -8.18 2.97 -3.83
CA PRO A 110 -7.04 3.84 -3.53
C PRO A 110 -6.04 3.26 -2.52
N ILE A 111 -6.50 2.48 -1.54
CA ILE A 111 -5.64 1.83 -0.55
C ILE A 111 -4.91 0.63 -1.19
N ALA A 112 -5.61 -0.18 -1.97
CA ALA A 112 -5.04 -1.34 -2.66
C ALA A 112 -3.95 -0.94 -3.66
N ARG A 113 -4.17 0.12 -4.44
CA ARG A 113 -3.16 0.71 -5.34
C ARG A 113 -1.92 1.16 -4.55
N GLU A 114 -2.11 1.77 -3.39
CA GLU A 114 -1.01 2.20 -2.52
C GLU A 114 -0.26 1.01 -1.89
N CYS A 115 -0.95 -0.07 -1.51
CA CYS A 115 -0.31 -1.31 -1.06
C CYS A 115 0.52 -1.92 -2.19
N MET A 116 0.00 -1.97 -3.42
CA MET A 116 0.74 -2.53 -4.56
C MET A 116 2.01 -1.72 -4.87
N ARG A 117 2.05 -0.41 -4.60
CA ARG A 117 3.30 0.38 -4.74
C ARG A 117 4.43 -0.08 -3.83
N SER A 118 4.14 -0.79 -2.74
CA SER A 118 5.19 -1.30 -1.84
C SER A 118 6.15 -2.25 -2.55
N THR A 119 5.67 -2.99 -3.55
CA THR A 119 6.49 -3.88 -4.37
C THR A 119 7.47 -3.09 -5.23
N LEU A 120 7.12 -1.88 -5.68
CA LEU A 120 8.01 -0.98 -6.41
C LEU A 120 9.15 -0.44 -5.53
N VAL A 121 8.91 -0.32 -4.21
CA VAL A 121 9.94 0.10 -3.26
C VAL A 121 11.01 -0.98 -3.13
N GLU A 122 10.60 -2.24 -2.99
CA GLU A 122 11.53 -3.38 -2.95
C GLU A 122 12.22 -3.61 -4.30
N GLN A 123 11.48 -3.52 -5.41
CA GLN A 123 12.01 -3.67 -6.77
C GLN A 123 13.04 -2.58 -7.14
N ALA A 124 13.01 -1.43 -6.47
CA ALA A 124 13.99 -0.37 -6.66
C ALA A 124 15.36 -0.70 -6.05
N VAL A 125 15.44 -1.66 -5.13
CA VAL A 125 16.72 -2.15 -4.61
C VAL A 125 17.41 -2.96 -5.72
N PRO A 126 18.64 -2.60 -6.13
CA PRO A 126 19.35 -3.29 -7.21
C PRO A 126 19.97 -4.60 -6.72
N ASP A 127 19.13 -5.51 -6.24
CA ASP A 127 19.49 -6.80 -5.68
C ASP A 127 18.44 -7.86 -6.03
N LYS A 128 18.90 -9.07 -6.35
CA LYS A 128 18.04 -10.17 -6.84
C LYS A 128 17.04 -10.64 -5.78
N GLU A 129 17.46 -10.71 -4.51
CA GLU A 129 16.59 -11.19 -3.44
C GLU A 129 15.44 -10.22 -3.18
N PHE A 130 15.70 -8.92 -3.20
CA PHE A 130 14.65 -7.90 -3.06
C PHE A 130 13.70 -7.90 -4.25
N SER A 131 14.22 -8.10 -5.47
CA SER A 131 13.37 -8.20 -6.65
C SER A 131 12.47 -9.43 -6.61
N THR A 132 13.02 -10.58 -6.22
CA THR A 132 12.23 -11.81 -6.02
C THR A 132 11.19 -11.64 -4.91
N ARG A 133 11.54 -10.92 -3.83
CA ARG A 133 10.64 -10.59 -2.72
C ARG A 133 9.49 -9.68 -3.18
N ALA A 134 9.78 -8.68 -4.01
CA ALA A 134 8.77 -7.82 -4.61
C ALA A 134 7.74 -8.62 -5.43
N VAL A 135 8.20 -9.60 -6.22
CA VAL A 135 7.33 -10.54 -6.97
C VAL A 135 6.46 -11.36 -6.01
N ARG A 136 7.04 -11.92 -4.94
CA ARG A 136 6.30 -12.67 -3.91
C ARG A 136 5.23 -11.80 -3.24
N HIS A 137 5.54 -10.55 -2.92
CA HIS A 137 4.60 -9.61 -2.31
C HIS A 137 3.52 -9.15 -3.28
N ALA A 138 3.85 -8.93 -4.56
CA ALA A 138 2.85 -8.65 -5.61
C ALA A 138 1.83 -9.80 -5.70
N ASN A 139 2.31 -11.05 -5.72
CA ASN A 139 1.48 -12.24 -5.66
C ASN A 139 0.62 -12.31 -4.40
N LEU A 140 1.21 -12.06 -3.23
CA LEU A 140 0.48 -12.03 -1.96
C LEU A 140 -0.67 -11.01 -2.01
N PHE A 141 -0.42 -9.78 -2.47
CA PHE A 141 -1.47 -8.78 -2.60
C PHE A 141 -2.56 -9.20 -3.59
N MET A 142 -2.18 -9.76 -4.75
CA MET A 142 -3.14 -10.26 -5.74
C MET A 142 -4.04 -11.36 -5.16
N LYS A 143 -3.50 -12.28 -4.35
CA LYS A 143 -4.29 -13.30 -3.64
C LYS A 143 -5.23 -12.68 -2.61
N ILE A 144 -4.72 -11.74 -1.80
CA ILE A 144 -5.49 -11.06 -0.76
C ILE A 144 -6.66 -10.26 -1.37
N PHE A 145 -6.43 -9.54 -2.47
CA PHE A 145 -7.43 -8.66 -3.10
C PHE A 145 -8.65 -9.39 -3.72
N VAL A 146 -8.61 -10.72 -3.81
CA VAL A 146 -9.79 -11.55 -4.12
C VAL A 146 -10.80 -11.50 -2.97
N ASN A 147 -10.32 -11.61 -1.73
CA ASN A 147 -11.15 -11.75 -0.54
C ASN A 147 -12.09 -10.55 -0.37
N THR A 148 -13.40 -10.78 -0.23
CA THR A 148 -14.38 -9.70 -0.04
C THR A 148 -14.45 -9.22 1.40
N ALA A 149 -14.08 -10.05 2.38
CA ALA A 149 -14.16 -9.73 3.81
C ALA A 149 -13.13 -8.69 4.25
N ILE A 150 -12.15 -8.37 3.40
CA ILE A 150 -11.14 -7.34 3.67
C ILE A 150 -11.51 -5.97 3.10
N LYS A 151 -12.60 -5.87 2.35
CA LYS A 151 -12.98 -4.68 1.57
C LYS A 151 -14.01 -3.84 2.31
N VAL A 152 -14.00 -2.54 2.06
CA VAL A 152 -15.09 -1.66 2.51
C VAL A 152 -16.36 -1.96 1.71
N ASP A 153 -16.23 -2.11 0.39
CA ASP A 153 -17.29 -2.54 -0.50
C ASP A 153 -17.01 -3.96 -1.03
N PRO A 154 -17.80 -4.98 -0.66
CA PRO A 154 -17.65 -6.34 -1.16
C PRO A 154 -17.80 -6.47 -2.69
N ALA A 155 -18.51 -5.55 -3.34
CA ALA A 155 -18.67 -5.54 -4.79
C ALA A 155 -17.40 -5.05 -5.51
N GLU A 156 -16.52 -4.34 -4.81
CA GLU A 156 -15.29 -3.79 -5.37
C GLU A 156 -14.32 -4.92 -5.74
N ARG A 157 -14.01 -5.02 -7.04
CA ARG A 157 -13.10 -6.04 -7.58
C ARG A 157 -11.67 -5.49 -7.64
N LEU A 158 -11.01 -5.41 -6.47
CA LEU A 158 -9.64 -4.89 -6.33
C LEU A 158 -8.62 -5.63 -7.21
N LYS A 159 -8.73 -6.95 -7.38
CA LYS A 159 -7.89 -7.76 -8.29
C LYS A 159 -8.12 -7.44 -9.78
N ARG A 160 -9.24 -6.79 -10.13
CA ARG A 160 -9.55 -6.34 -11.50
C ARG A 160 -9.38 -4.84 -11.68
N ASP A 161 -8.61 -4.20 -10.81
CA ASP A 161 -8.18 -2.82 -11.00
C ASP A 161 -6.97 -2.78 -11.94
N PRO A 162 -7.01 -2.03 -13.06
CA PRO A 162 -5.91 -2.00 -14.02
C PRO A 162 -4.61 -1.47 -13.44
N VAL A 163 -4.66 -0.61 -12.41
CA VAL A 163 -3.45 -0.10 -11.75
C VAL A 163 -2.82 -1.17 -10.88
N VAL A 164 -3.61 -1.93 -10.12
CA VAL A 164 -3.12 -3.10 -9.36
C VAL A 164 -2.47 -4.13 -10.28
N VAL A 165 -3.16 -4.57 -11.33
CA VAL A 165 -2.65 -5.61 -12.24
C VAL A 165 -1.47 -5.10 -13.06
N GLY A 166 -1.54 -3.89 -13.59
CA GLY A 166 -0.45 -3.29 -14.37
C GLY A 166 0.80 -3.03 -13.55
N THR A 167 0.66 -2.68 -12.26
CA THR A 167 1.82 -2.55 -11.36
C THR A 167 2.44 -3.92 -11.09
N ALA A 168 1.63 -4.95 -10.84
CA ALA A 168 2.14 -6.32 -10.69
C ALA A 168 2.87 -6.78 -11.97
N LEU A 169 2.27 -6.58 -13.15
CA LEU A 169 2.91 -6.87 -14.44
C LEU A 169 4.30 -6.22 -14.55
N GLY A 170 4.44 -4.96 -14.12
CA GLY A 170 5.73 -4.27 -14.12
C GLY A 170 6.77 -4.89 -13.20
N VAL A 171 6.38 -5.35 -12.01
CA VAL A 171 7.32 -6.03 -11.09
C VAL A 171 7.80 -7.35 -11.66
N PHE A 172 6.90 -8.14 -12.25
CA PHE A 172 7.25 -9.42 -12.88
C PHE A 172 8.16 -9.22 -14.09
N ALA A 173 7.77 -8.32 -15.00
CA ALA A 173 8.56 -8.05 -16.20
C ALA A 173 9.94 -7.48 -15.87
N ASP A 174 10.05 -6.58 -14.89
CA ASP A 174 11.34 -6.02 -14.48
C ASP A 174 12.24 -7.05 -13.79
N ASN A 175 11.69 -7.95 -12.96
CA ASN A 175 12.46 -9.06 -12.39
C ASN A 175 13.02 -9.99 -13.48
N TYR A 176 12.18 -10.37 -14.45
CA TYR A 176 12.60 -11.21 -15.58
C TYR A 176 13.70 -10.54 -16.41
N LEU A 177 13.49 -9.27 -16.79
CA LEU A 177 14.45 -8.53 -17.63
C LEU A 177 15.81 -8.32 -16.95
N ARG A 178 15.84 -8.13 -15.62
CA ARG A 178 17.09 -7.87 -14.88
C ARG A 178 17.89 -9.13 -14.58
N TYR A 179 17.22 -10.20 -14.16
CA TYR A 179 17.89 -11.36 -13.58
C TYR A 179 17.75 -12.62 -14.41
N ASN A 180 17.02 -12.57 -15.54
CA ASN A 180 16.67 -13.72 -16.36
C ASN A 180 16.17 -14.88 -15.50
N ASP A 181 15.47 -14.54 -14.42
CA ASP A 181 15.10 -15.51 -13.40
C ASP A 181 13.94 -16.33 -13.93
N GLU A 182 14.08 -17.65 -13.88
CA GLU A 182 13.06 -18.64 -14.27
C GLU A 182 11.78 -18.54 -13.42
N VAL A 183 11.64 -17.52 -12.56
CA VAL A 183 10.38 -17.16 -11.89
C VAL A 183 9.29 -16.77 -12.90
N ASP A 184 9.67 -16.26 -14.08
CA ASP A 184 8.73 -16.05 -15.21
C ASP A 184 8.67 -17.24 -16.19
N PHE A 185 9.36 -18.35 -15.90
CA PHE A 185 9.34 -19.57 -16.73
C PHE A 185 7.94 -20.19 -16.83
N LEU A 186 7.00 -19.78 -15.96
CA LEU A 186 5.61 -20.20 -15.95
C LEU A 186 4.67 -19.29 -16.77
N GLY A 187 5.21 -18.34 -17.53
CA GLY A 187 4.40 -17.42 -18.34
C GLY A 187 3.57 -16.45 -17.51
N GLU A 188 4.04 -16.06 -16.32
CA GLU A 188 3.31 -15.16 -15.42
C GLU A 188 3.14 -13.76 -16.01
N THR A 189 4.15 -13.24 -16.71
CA THR A 189 4.03 -12.00 -17.48
C THR A 189 2.94 -12.12 -18.56
N GLU A 190 2.83 -13.25 -19.25
CA GLU A 190 1.74 -13.48 -20.20
C GLU A 190 0.38 -13.52 -19.49
N LYS A 191 0.26 -14.29 -18.40
CA LYS A 191 -0.98 -14.42 -17.61
C LYS A 191 -1.47 -13.07 -17.08
N LEU A 192 -0.58 -12.28 -16.49
CA LEU A 192 -0.90 -10.94 -16.00
C LEU A 192 -1.25 -10.00 -17.15
N CYS A 193 -0.58 -10.11 -18.30
CA CYS A 193 -0.92 -9.34 -19.49
C CYS A 193 -2.32 -9.69 -20.01
N ARG A 194 -2.68 -10.98 -20.07
CA ARG A 194 -4.04 -11.43 -20.44
C ARG A 194 -5.08 -10.94 -19.44
N LEU A 195 -4.83 -11.08 -18.14
CA LEU A 195 -5.72 -10.56 -17.11
C LEU A 195 -5.94 -9.05 -17.27
N LEU A 196 -4.86 -8.30 -17.53
CA LEU A 196 -4.94 -6.86 -17.75
C LEU A 196 -5.77 -6.53 -19.00
N LYS A 197 -5.39 -7.12 -20.15
CA LYS A 197 -6.03 -6.90 -21.46
C LYS A 197 -7.51 -7.28 -21.45
N ASP A 198 -7.82 -8.49 -21.02
CA ASP A 198 -9.12 -9.12 -21.26
C ASP A 198 -10.14 -8.82 -20.16
N GLN A 199 -9.69 -8.47 -18.94
CA GLN A 199 -10.59 -8.34 -17.77
C GLN A 199 -10.49 -7.02 -17.00
N CYS A 200 -9.48 -6.18 -17.26
CA CYS A 200 -9.22 -4.98 -16.45
C CYS A 200 -9.12 -3.69 -17.28
N TRP A 201 -8.73 -3.79 -18.56
CA TRP A 201 -8.38 -2.62 -19.38
C TRP A 201 -9.56 -1.70 -19.68
N ASP A 202 -10.77 -2.26 -19.73
CA ASP A 202 -12.04 -1.53 -19.86
C ASP A 202 -12.27 -0.51 -18.74
N ARG A 203 -11.61 -0.70 -17.59
CA ARG A 203 -11.73 0.16 -16.39
C ARG A 203 -10.63 1.21 -16.28
N VAL A 204 -9.76 1.35 -17.30
CA VAL A 204 -8.73 2.38 -17.30
C VAL A 204 -9.37 3.77 -17.28
N GLU A 205 -9.01 4.55 -16.28
CA GLU A 205 -9.45 5.93 -16.09
C GLU A 205 -8.58 6.85 -16.95
N TRP A 206 -9.00 7.07 -18.19
CA TRP A 206 -8.26 7.89 -19.15
C TRP A 206 -8.26 9.38 -18.80
N GLU A 207 -9.24 9.89 -18.06
CA GLU A 207 -9.25 11.30 -17.62
C GLU A 207 -9.74 11.41 -16.18
N PRO A 208 -8.96 12.05 -15.28
CA PRO A 208 -9.51 12.46 -13.99
C PRO A 208 -10.61 13.50 -14.21
N PRO A 209 -11.80 13.34 -13.61
CA PRO A 209 -12.88 14.28 -13.80
C PRO A 209 -12.48 15.68 -13.29
N VAL A 210 -12.87 16.73 -14.02
CA VAL A 210 -12.67 18.10 -13.55
C VAL A 210 -13.62 18.36 -12.38
N PRO A 211 -13.11 18.69 -11.17
CA PRO A 211 -13.96 18.94 -10.02
C PRO A 211 -14.82 20.17 -10.24
N THR A 212 -16.13 20.03 -10.03
CA THR A 212 -17.11 21.14 -10.06
C THR A 212 -17.67 21.48 -8.68
N LYS A 213 -17.24 20.74 -7.65
CA LYS A 213 -17.83 20.78 -6.30
C LYS A 213 -17.53 22.05 -5.52
N HIS A 214 -16.45 22.78 -5.83
CA HIS A 214 -16.10 23.99 -5.11
C HIS A 214 -16.59 25.24 -5.84
N ARG A 215 -17.12 26.19 -5.07
CA ARG A 215 -17.50 27.53 -5.59
C ARG A 215 -16.29 28.33 -6.09
N SER A 216 -15.08 28.03 -5.60
CA SER A 216 -13.85 28.72 -5.99
C SER A 216 -13.17 28.00 -7.17
N PRO A 217 -12.96 28.67 -8.32
CA PRO A 217 -12.23 28.10 -9.46
C PRO A 217 -10.81 27.64 -9.11
N ILE A 218 -10.13 28.36 -8.21
CA ILE A 218 -8.79 28.01 -7.74
C ILE A 218 -8.80 26.68 -6.97
N MET A 219 -9.83 26.44 -6.17
CA MET A 219 -9.98 25.17 -5.43
C MET A 219 -10.25 24.00 -6.37
N ASN A 220 -11.07 24.20 -7.40
CA ASN A 220 -11.31 23.17 -8.43
C ASN A 220 -10.02 22.85 -9.21
N ARG A 221 -9.25 23.88 -9.60
CA ARG A 221 -7.92 23.70 -10.24
C ARG A 221 -6.94 22.97 -9.32
N LYS A 222 -6.85 23.36 -8.05
CA LYS A 222 -6.03 22.68 -7.04
C LYS A 222 -6.39 21.21 -6.89
N GLN A 223 -7.68 20.91 -6.85
CA GLN A 223 -8.14 19.53 -6.72
C GLN A 223 -7.87 18.73 -8.00
N HIS A 224 -8.16 19.29 -9.18
CA HIS A 224 -7.87 18.64 -10.46
C HIS A 224 -6.37 18.32 -10.61
N ALA A 225 -5.51 19.26 -10.25
CA ALA A 225 -4.06 19.05 -10.26
C ALA A 225 -3.63 17.93 -9.29
N ARG A 226 -4.29 17.78 -8.14
CA ARG A 226 -4.04 16.64 -7.24
C ARG A 226 -4.53 15.31 -7.82
N ASP A 227 -5.69 15.31 -8.47
CA ASP A 227 -6.26 14.11 -9.10
C ASP A 227 -5.38 13.65 -10.27
N LEU A 228 -4.88 14.59 -11.09
CA LEU A 228 -3.89 14.34 -12.14
C LEU A 228 -2.57 13.81 -11.57
N LEU A 229 -2.08 14.37 -10.46
CA LEU A 229 -0.88 13.85 -9.79
C LEU A 229 -1.10 12.40 -9.33
N GLY A 230 -2.28 12.11 -8.78
CA GLY A 230 -2.70 10.75 -8.44
C GLY A 230 -2.68 9.82 -9.64
N ALA A 231 -3.26 10.23 -10.77
CA ALA A 231 -3.27 9.46 -12.01
C ALA A 231 -1.85 9.20 -12.55
N VAL A 232 -0.95 10.19 -12.52
CA VAL A 232 0.45 9.99 -12.92
C VAL A 232 1.14 8.96 -12.02
N VAL A 233 0.90 9.01 -10.71
CA VAL A 233 1.46 8.08 -9.72
C VAL A 233 0.79 6.69 -9.79
N ASP A 234 -0.44 6.58 -10.29
CA ASP A 234 -1.14 5.32 -10.55
C ASP A 234 -0.65 4.66 -11.86
N TYR A 235 -0.58 5.40 -12.96
CA TYR A 235 -0.38 4.83 -14.29
C TYR A 235 1.06 4.82 -14.80
N THR A 236 2.00 5.52 -14.14
CA THR A 236 3.43 5.39 -14.52
C THR A 236 3.94 3.95 -14.34
N PRO A 237 3.68 3.24 -13.22
CA PRO A 237 4.06 1.84 -13.09
C PRO A 237 3.34 0.91 -14.07
N VAL A 238 2.08 1.21 -14.41
CA VAL A 238 1.32 0.45 -15.43
C VAL A 238 1.99 0.56 -16.79
N LEU A 239 2.38 1.78 -17.19
CA LEU A 239 3.10 2.01 -18.43
C LEU A 239 4.43 1.24 -18.48
N GLU A 240 5.19 1.27 -17.38
CA GLU A 240 6.44 0.51 -17.26
C GLU A 240 6.19 -1.00 -17.40
N GLY A 241 5.10 -1.51 -16.82
CA GLY A 241 4.71 -2.90 -16.98
C GLY A 241 4.33 -3.28 -18.41
N LEU A 242 3.60 -2.43 -19.13
CA LEU A 242 3.31 -2.66 -20.55
C LEU A 242 4.58 -2.66 -21.40
N LEU A 243 5.51 -1.73 -21.15
CA LEU A 243 6.78 -1.65 -21.87
C LEU A 243 7.68 -2.85 -21.57
N GLY A 244 7.74 -3.28 -20.32
CA GLY A 244 8.47 -4.49 -19.91
C GLY A 244 7.88 -5.74 -20.58
N ALA A 245 6.56 -5.92 -20.48
CA ALA A 245 5.86 -7.05 -21.09
C ALA A 245 5.99 -7.06 -22.62
N LYS A 246 5.99 -5.88 -23.27
CA LYS A 246 6.21 -5.73 -24.72
C LYS A 246 7.56 -6.32 -25.14
N ASN A 247 8.61 -6.14 -24.33
CA ASN A 247 9.94 -6.66 -24.61
C ASN A 247 10.04 -8.18 -24.42
N ILE A 248 9.22 -8.75 -23.54
CA ILE A 248 9.21 -10.18 -23.23
C ILE A 248 8.34 -10.95 -24.23
N LEU A 249 7.15 -10.42 -24.56
CA LEU A 249 6.11 -11.12 -25.31
C LEU A 249 6.11 -10.80 -26.82
N VAL A 250 7.28 -10.49 -27.39
CA VAL A 250 7.43 -10.09 -28.82
C VAL A 250 6.87 -11.13 -29.79
N GLY A 251 6.94 -12.42 -29.43
CA GLY A 251 6.45 -13.53 -30.26
C GLY A 251 4.96 -13.83 -30.16
N ILE A 252 4.21 -13.18 -29.26
CA ILE A 252 2.79 -13.49 -29.03
C ILE A 252 1.90 -12.61 -29.89
N SER A 253 1.32 -13.20 -30.93
CA SER A 253 0.65 -12.50 -32.03
C SER A 253 -0.54 -11.62 -31.61
N ASP A 254 -1.27 -11.98 -30.55
CA ASP A 254 -2.42 -11.21 -30.07
C ASP A 254 -2.08 -10.20 -28.96
N LEU A 255 -0.97 -10.41 -28.23
CA LEU A 255 -0.57 -9.56 -27.11
C LEU A 255 0.40 -8.47 -27.54
N TYR A 256 1.37 -8.77 -28.40
CA TYR A 256 2.37 -7.79 -28.81
C TYR A 256 1.78 -6.55 -29.52
N PRO A 257 0.83 -6.67 -30.47
CA PRO A 257 0.19 -5.50 -31.08
C PRO A 257 -0.59 -4.68 -30.05
N TRP A 258 -1.31 -5.35 -29.15
CA TRP A 258 -2.07 -4.69 -28.09
C TRP A 258 -1.15 -3.94 -27.11
N LEU A 259 -0.06 -4.58 -26.66
CA LEU A 259 0.95 -3.96 -25.80
C LEU A 259 1.58 -2.75 -26.47
N SER A 260 1.87 -2.83 -27.76
CA SER A 260 2.43 -1.71 -28.52
C SER A 260 1.46 -0.53 -28.57
N GLU A 261 0.22 -0.75 -28.99
CA GLU A 261 -0.80 0.30 -29.07
C GLU A 261 -1.11 0.92 -27.70
N GLN A 262 -1.34 0.09 -26.68
CA GLN A 262 -1.76 0.57 -25.37
C GLN A 262 -0.62 1.22 -24.59
N SER A 263 0.62 0.77 -24.74
CA SER A 263 1.79 1.44 -24.14
C SER A 263 2.02 2.83 -24.75
N GLU A 264 1.89 2.99 -26.08
CA GLU A 264 1.98 4.28 -26.75
C GLU A 264 0.87 5.24 -26.30
N ARG A 265 -0.39 4.78 -26.34
CA ARG A 265 -1.54 5.57 -25.90
C ARG A 265 -1.43 6.00 -24.42
N LEU A 266 -0.98 5.10 -23.55
CA LEU A 266 -0.79 5.43 -22.14
C LEU A 266 0.41 6.37 -21.93
N ALA A 267 1.49 6.21 -22.70
CA ALA A 267 2.65 7.10 -22.65
C ALA A 267 2.29 8.54 -23.03
N GLU A 268 1.57 8.72 -24.14
CA GLU A 268 1.05 10.03 -24.55
C GLU A 268 0.19 10.65 -23.45
N ARG A 269 -0.65 9.83 -22.82
CA ARG A 269 -1.56 10.33 -21.79
C ARG A 269 -0.83 10.75 -20.52
N VAL A 270 0.10 9.92 -20.03
CA VAL A 270 0.94 10.23 -18.87
C VAL A 270 1.80 11.46 -19.15
N ALA A 271 2.33 11.61 -20.37
CA ALA A 271 3.08 12.78 -20.79
C ALA A 271 2.21 14.06 -20.76
N GLY A 272 0.99 13.98 -21.30
CA GLY A 272 0.02 15.08 -21.27
C GLY A 272 -0.34 15.52 -19.85
N TRP A 273 -0.57 14.56 -18.93
CA TRP A 273 -0.80 14.88 -17.51
C TRP A 273 0.41 15.54 -16.85
N LYS A 274 1.63 15.05 -17.10
CA LYS A 274 2.87 15.65 -16.59
C LYS A 274 3.07 17.08 -17.12
N GLN A 275 2.75 17.33 -18.39
CA GLN A 275 2.82 18.66 -19.00
C GLN A 275 1.80 19.63 -18.38
N HIS A 276 0.57 19.18 -18.14
CA HIS A 276 -0.45 19.98 -17.45
C HIS A 276 -0.05 20.30 -16.00
N LEU A 277 0.51 19.34 -15.28
CA LEU A 277 1.03 19.58 -13.92
C LEU A 277 2.18 20.58 -13.91
N ALA A 278 3.02 20.58 -14.96
CA ALA A 278 4.11 21.53 -15.10
C ALA A 278 3.61 22.96 -15.34
N SER A 279 2.52 23.15 -16.10
CA SER A 279 1.91 24.47 -16.30
C SER A 279 1.19 24.99 -15.04
N GLU A 280 0.74 24.09 -14.16
CA GLU A 280 0.08 24.41 -12.89
C GLU A 280 1.05 24.54 -11.68
N LYS A 281 2.36 24.70 -11.93
CA LYS A 281 3.41 24.74 -10.89
C LYS A 281 3.16 25.76 -9.78
N ASN A 282 2.57 26.91 -10.11
CA ASN A 282 2.26 27.98 -9.15
C ASN A 282 1.11 27.63 -8.18
N ILE A 283 0.28 26.64 -8.53
CA ILE A 283 -0.88 26.22 -7.74
C ILE A 283 -0.53 25.11 -6.74
N LEU A 284 0.54 24.36 -7.02
CA LEU A 284 1.01 23.22 -6.23
C LEU A 284 2.26 23.51 -5.37
N SER A 285 2.71 24.77 -5.29
CA SER A 285 3.96 25.17 -4.59
C SER A 285 4.06 24.69 -3.15
N ASP A 286 2.93 24.54 -2.47
CA ASP A 286 2.87 24.26 -1.03
C ASP A 286 2.65 22.76 -0.70
N SER A 287 2.60 21.89 -1.71
CA SER A 287 2.33 20.46 -1.52
C SER A 287 3.58 19.62 -1.83
N PRO A 288 4.01 18.70 -0.94
CA PRO A 288 5.08 17.77 -1.25
C PRO A 288 4.70 16.98 -2.50
N ARG A 289 5.58 17.01 -3.51
CA ARG A 289 5.34 16.39 -4.81
C ARG A 289 5.49 14.89 -4.67
N LEU A 290 4.39 14.20 -4.37
CA LEU A 290 4.34 12.75 -4.46
C LEU A 290 4.67 12.33 -5.89
N SER A 291 5.70 11.52 -6.06
CA SER A 291 6.10 10.98 -7.36
C SER A 291 6.55 9.53 -7.21
N ILE A 292 6.55 8.77 -8.31
CA ILE A 292 7.14 7.43 -8.34
C ILE A 292 8.61 7.43 -7.91
N GLY A 293 9.35 8.51 -8.20
CA GLY A 293 10.72 8.69 -7.72
C GLY A 293 10.85 8.65 -6.19
N ASN A 294 9.85 9.16 -5.45
CA ASN A 294 9.87 9.10 -3.98
C ASN A 294 9.75 7.66 -3.45
N TYR A 295 8.96 6.80 -4.10
CA TYR A 295 8.85 5.39 -3.73
C TYR A 295 10.15 4.63 -4.03
N ARG A 296 10.77 4.90 -5.18
CA ARG A 296 12.04 4.27 -5.53
C ARG A 296 13.18 4.67 -4.61
N ALA A 297 13.25 5.96 -4.24
CA ALA A 297 14.23 6.45 -3.28
C ALA A 297 14.11 5.77 -1.91
N ALA A 298 12.91 5.33 -1.52
CA ALA A 298 12.72 4.58 -0.28
C ALA A 298 13.35 3.18 -0.31
N GLY A 299 13.70 2.64 -1.48
CA GLY A 299 14.49 1.41 -1.60
C GLY A 299 15.87 1.53 -0.96
N GLU A 300 16.48 2.72 -0.97
CA GLU A 300 17.77 2.96 -0.29
C GLU A 300 17.65 2.75 1.23
N LEU A 301 16.50 3.09 1.83
CA LEU A 301 16.24 2.89 3.26
C LEU A 301 16.12 1.40 3.61
N ILE A 302 15.52 0.59 2.73
CA ILE A 302 15.47 -0.88 2.89
C ILE A 302 16.89 -1.43 2.89
N GLN A 303 17.69 -1.05 1.90
CA GLN A 303 19.07 -1.53 1.78
C GLN A 303 19.92 -1.15 2.99
N GLN A 304 19.80 0.09 3.49
CA GLN A 304 20.53 0.54 4.69
C GLN A 304 20.14 -0.26 5.95
N ARG A 305 18.86 -0.58 6.11
CA ARG A 305 18.37 -1.35 7.26
C ARG A 305 18.88 -2.78 7.25
N GLU A 306 18.85 -3.42 6.09
CA GLU A 306 19.20 -4.84 5.93
C GLU A 306 20.71 -5.03 6.03
N LYS A 307 21.52 -4.08 5.54
CA LYS A 307 22.97 -4.05 5.80
C LYS A 307 23.27 -3.96 7.29
N LYS A 308 22.63 -3.04 8.02
CA LYS A 308 22.79 -2.94 9.48
C LYS A 308 22.36 -4.22 10.19
N ALA A 309 21.23 -4.82 9.79
CA ALA A 309 20.77 -6.07 10.37
C ALA A 309 21.73 -7.25 10.09
N GLY A 310 22.34 -7.30 8.90
CA GLY A 310 23.38 -8.26 8.55
C GLY A 310 24.65 -8.09 9.38
N GLU A 311 25.14 -6.85 9.53
CA GLU A 311 26.30 -6.52 10.37
C GLU A 311 26.08 -6.92 11.85
N PHE A 312 24.86 -6.73 12.37
CA PHE A 312 24.49 -7.19 13.72
C PHE A 312 24.38 -8.71 13.83
N LYS A 313 23.98 -9.41 12.76
CA LYS A 313 23.92 -10.88 12.74
C LYS A 313 25.32 -11.51 12.67
N GLU A 314 26.19 -11.02 11.80
CA GLU A 314 27.59 -11.46 11.72
C GLU A 314 28.33 -11.21 13.06
N ALA A 315 28.07 -10.07 13.71
CA ALA A 315 28.60 -9.79 15.05
C ALA A 315 28.00 -10.66 16.17
N SER A 316 26.84 -11.29 15.95
CA SER A 316 26.20 -12.21 16.90
C SER A 316 26.55 -13.68 16.67
N GLU A 317 26.85 -14.06 15.42
CA GLU A 317 27.27 -15.41 15.03
C GLU A 317 28.74 -15.70 15.42
N GLU A 318 29.57 -14.67 15.61
CA GLU A 318 30.89 -14.82 16.26
C GLU A 318 30.81 -15.10 17.78
N GLY A 319 29.61 -15.26 18.37
CA GLY A 319 29.46 -15.38 19.82
C GLY A 319 28.31 -16.25 20.36
N ALA A 320 27.60 -17.03 19.54
CA ALA A 320 26.50 -17.85 20.04
C ALA A 320 26.42 -19.23 19.36
N ASP A 321 26.74 -20.25 20.16
CA ASP A 321 26.40 -21.65 19.88
C ASP A 321 24.88 -21.85 19.78
N GLU A 322 24.53 -22.81 18.92
CA GLU A 322 23.20 -23.22 18.48
C GLU A 322 22.19 -23.47 19.61
N GLU A 323 20.97 -22.92 19.46
CA GLU A 323 19.74 -23.60 19.89
C GLU A 323 18.59 -23.21 18.94
N ALA A 324 18.27 -24.12 18.02
CA ALA A 324 17.13 -24.01 17.13
C ALA A 324 15.84 -24.44 17.86
N VAL A 325 14.88 -23.54 17.99
CA VAL A 325 13.51 -23.88 18.41
C VAL A 325 12.60 -23.77 17.20
N GLU A 326 12.20 -24.92 16.67
CA GLU A 326 11.12 -25.04 15.69
C GLU A 326 9.78 -24.72 16.37
N GLY A 327 9.11 -23.66 15.89
CA GLY A 327 7.74 -23.34 16.26
C GLY A 327 6.79 -23.75 15.14
N GLU A 328 6.04 -24.81 15.36
CA GLU A 328 4.93 -25.25 14.50
C GLU A 328 3.89 -24.12 14.34
N GLY A 329 3.63 -23.73 13.10
CA GLY A 329 2.62 -22.72 12.77
C GLY A 329 1.20 -23.27 12.85
N GLU A 330 0.36 -22.67 13.69
CA GLU A 330 -1.09 -22.90 13.70
C GLU A 330 -1.70 -22.56 12.34
N ALA A 331 -2.57 -23.46 11.85
CA ALA A 331 -3.32 -23.28 10.61
C ALA A 331 -4.24 -22.05 10.70
N VAL A 332 -3.91 -21.01 9.93
CA VAL A 332 -4.71 -19.80 9.79
C VAL A 332 -5.97 -20.12 8.97
N ASP A 333 -7.15 -19.92 9.58
CA ASP A 333 -8.45 -19.95 8.88
C ASP A 333 -8.45 -18.92 7.73
N ASP A 334 -8.52 -19.42 6.49
CA ASP A 334 -8.40 -18.61 5.28
C ASP A 334 -9.60 -17.66 5.05
N GLY A 335 -10.71 -17.87 5.78
CA GLY A 335 -11.91 -17.03 5.71
C GLY A 335 -12.53 -16.89 4.31
N LEU A 336 -12.23 -17.82 3.38
CA LEU A 336 -12.74 -17.82 2.01
C LEU A 336 -14.05 -18.62 1.94
N THR A 337 -15.08 -18.04 1.30
CA THR A 337 -16.31 -18.77 0.93
C THR A 337 -16.01 -19.82 -0.15
N GLU A 338 -16.82 -20.87 -0.29
CA GLU A 338 -16.64 -21.90 -1.35
C GLU A 338 -16.56 -21.31 -2.76
N ALA A 339 -17.33 -20.25 -3.05
CA ALA A 339 -17.25 -19.57 -4.34
C ALA A 339 -15.90 -18.85 -4.55
N GLN A 340 -15.32 -18.31 -3.47
CA GLN A 340 -13.99 -17.69 -3.50
C GLN A 340 -12.88 -18.74 -3.54
N ARG A 341 -13.05 -19.89 -2.89
CA ARG A 341 -12.14 -21.03 -3.02
C ARG A 341 -12.17 -21.59 -4.43
N ARG A 342 -13.34 -21.71 -5.06
CA ARG A 342 -13.45 -22.10 -6.47
C ARG A 342 -12.87 -21.05 -7.42
N GLU A 343 -13.07 -19.76 -7.17
CA GLU A 343 -12.39 -18.69 -7.93
C GLU A 343 -10.87 -18.79 -7.74
N LEU A 344 -10.39 -19.09 -6.53
CA LEU A 344 -8.97 -19.30 -6.23
C LEU A 344 -8.43 -20.59 -6.89
N GLU A 345 -9.18 -21.69 -6.89
CA GLU A 345 -8.81 -22.99 -7.46
C GLU A 345 -8.89 -23.02 -8.99
N GLU A 346 -9.88 -22.38 -9.60
CA GLU A 346 -9.92 -22.16 -11.06
C GLU A 346 -8.77 -21.25 -11.48
N LEU A 347 -8.39 -20.28 -10.62
CA LEU A 347 -7.20 -19.47 -10.82
C LEU A 347 -5.91 -20.26 -10.59
N GLU A 348 -5.79 -21.09 -9.57
CA GLU A 348 -4.62 -21.95 -9.32
C GLU A 348 -4.48 -23.10 -10.32
N ARG A 349 -5.57 -23.45 -11.03
CA ARG A 349 -5.54 -24.35 -12.20
C ARG A 349 -5.26 -23.62 -13.52
N SER A 350 -5.35 -22.28 -13.54
CA SER A 350 -5.01 -21.44 -14.70
C SER A 350 -3.75 -20.57 -14.50
N MET A 351 -3.17 -20.62 -13.29
CA MET A 351 -1.79 -20.27 -12.90
C MET A 351 -0.95 -21.56 -12.92
#